data_AF-A0A8C6MCQ3-F1
#
_entry.id   AF-A0A8C6MCQ3-F1
#
_cell.length_a   1.000
_cell.length_b   1.000
_cell.length_c   1.000
_cell.angle_alpha   90.00
_cell.angle_beta   90.00
_cell.angle_gamma   90.00
#
_symmetry.space_group_name_H-M   'P 1'
#
loop_
_entity.id
_entity.type
_entity.pdbx_description
1 polymer ?
#
loop_
_entity_poly.entity_id
_entity_poly.type
_entity_poly.pdbx_seq_one_letter_code
_entity_poly.pdbx_strand_id
1 'polypeptide(L)'
;SISPWNRTLYHFSKNAVLGTLVLAVTALATIIALSVAYHKERANNQSKPGNGASGTSSTSAPPTTPFTPKVPWDYYRLPKGLKPESYNVTLWPRLKPNSDGLYIFTGNSTVVFRCLKDTDLIIIHANKLNFTTFEGMHAKLSSLHEEAVPALQKSWLTARTEYLVVQLQSKLKAGAMYALHTEFMGELADGLEGFYRSEYLENGLKKIVATSQMQPTYARQAFPCFDEPAMKAIFNITIIHDPDTVALSNVASHFLNNHVERHIWWSWKIC
;
A
#
# COMPACT_ATOMS: atom_id res chain seq x y z
N SER A 1 -33.56 -9.31 54.46
CA SER A 1 -33.96 -9.35 53.04
C SER A 1 -32.72 -9.12 52.20
N ILE A 2 -32.09 -10.17 51.68
CA ILE A 2 -30.96 -10.12 50.73
C ILE A 2 -31.18 -11.25 49.73
N SER A 3 -31.21 -10.93 48.44
CA SER A 3 -31.47 -11.83 47.32
C SER A 3 -30.23 -12.62 46.88
N PRO A 4 -30.36 -13.84 46.32
CA PRO A 4 -29.22 -14.62 45.84
C PRO A 4 -28.93 -14.39 44.36
N TRP A 5 -27.64 -14.24 44.05
CA TRP A 5 -27.08 -14.16 42.70
C TRP A 5 -27.11 -15.52 41.99
N ASN A 6 -27.63 -15.56 40.77
CA ASN A 6 -27.53 -16.70 39.85
C ASN A 6 -26.09 -16.81 39.31
N ARG A 7 -25.45 -17.97 39.53
CA ARG A 7 -24.17 -18.33 38.90
C ARG A 7 -24.44 -19.47 37.92
N THR A 8 -24.49 -19.15 36.62
CA THR A 8 -24.69 -20.14 35.55
C THR A 8 -23.38 -20.90 35.32
N LEU A 9 -23.28 -22.11 35.89
CA LEU A 9 -22.18 -23.03 35.62
C LEU A 9 -22.44 -23.76 34.30
N TYR A 10 -21.65 -23.47 33.28
CA TYR A 10 -21.65 -24.23 32.02
C TYR A 10 -21.07 -25.62 32.27
N HIS A 11 -21.95 -26.63 32.35
CA HIS A 11 -21.56 -28.03 32.31
C HIS A 11 -21.25 -28.44 30.87
N PHE A 12 -19.98 -28.35 30.45
CA PHE A 12 -19.54 -29.03 29.25
C PHE A 12 -19.47 -30.53 29.53
N SER A 13 -20.13 -31.34 28.70
CA SER A 13 -19.99 -32.80 28.80
C SER A 13 -18.54 -33.19 28.51
N LYS A 14 -18.01 -34.19 29.22
CA LYS A 14 -16.63 -34.69 29.00
C LYS A 14 -16.38 -35.03 27.53
N ASN A 15 -17.42 -35.45 26.81
CA ASN A 15 -17.38 -35.79 25.40
C ASN A 15 -17.23 -34.55 24.50
N ALA A 16 -17.81 -33.40 24.87
CA ALA A 16 -17.65 -32.15 24.13
C ALA A 16 -16.23 -31.58 24.24
N VAL A 17 -15.63 -31.66 25.44
CA VAL A 17 -14.22 -31.26 25.66
C VAL A 17 -13.26 -32.18 24.93
N LEU A 18 -13.54 -33.49 24.92
CA LEU A 18 -12.74 -34.44 24.16
C LEU A 18 -12.86 -34.19 22.64
N GLY A 19 -14.05 -33.87 22.15
CA GLY A 19 -14.28 -33.52 20.75
C GLY A 19 -13.51 -32.29 20.29
N THR A 20 -13.49 -31.21 21.08
CA THR A 20 -12.73 -29.99 20.74
C THR A 20 -11.22 -30.20 20.79
N LEU A 21 -10.71 -31.00 21.73
CA LEU A 21 -9.30 -31.39 21.78
C LEU A 21 -8.89 -32.22 20.56
N VAL A 22 -9.71 -33.20 20.15
CA VAL A 22 -9.44 -34.00 18.95
C VAL A 22 -9.43 -33.11 17.71
N LEU A 23 -10.39 -32.20 17.56
CA LEU A 23 -10.41 -31.26 16.44
C LEU A 23 -9.18 -30.35 16.41
N ALA A 24 -8.76 -29.81 17.56
CA ALA A 24 -7.55 -29.00 17.66
C ALA A 24 -6.27 -29.77 17.29
N VAL A 25 -6.15 -31.03 17.74
CA VAL A 25 -5.00 -31.89 17.39
C VAL A 25 -4.99 -32.24 15.90
N THR A 26 -6.16 -32.52 15.32
CA THR A 26 -6.25 -32.79 13.87
C THR A 26 -5.89 -31.57 13.04
N ALA A 27 -6.34 -30.36 13.43
CA ALA A 27 -5.99 -29.12 12.75
C ALA A 27 -4.48 -28.82 12.86
N LEU A 28 -3.86 -29.07 14.02
CA LEU A 28 -2.43 -28.87 14.19
C LEU A 28 -1.63 -29.86 13.32
N ALA A 29 -2.05 -31.12 13.26
CA ALA A 29 -1.41 -32.15 12.45
C ALA A 29 -1.52 -31.86 10.95
N THR A 30 -2.65 -31.33 10.46
CA THR A 30 -2.81 -30.96 9.05
C THR A 30 -1.97 -29.74 8.69
N ILE A 31 -1.88 -28.73 9.56
CA ILE A 31 -1.00 -27.56 9.35
C ILE A 31 0.47 -28.00 9.26
N ILE A 32 0.91 -28.90 10.13
CA ILE A 32 2.28 -29.44 10.10
C ILE A 32 2.51 -30.29 8.84
N ALA A 33 1.54 -31.13 8.45
CA ALA A 33 1.66 -31.93 7.22
C ALA A 33 1.74 -31.07 5.96
N LEU A 34 0.92 -30.02 5.87
CA LEU A 34 0.93 -29.07 4.76
C LEU A 34 2.21 -28.23 4.71
N SER A 35 2.74 -27.82 5.86
CA SER A 35 4.02 -27.09 5.91
C SER A 35 5.18 -27.97 5.46
N VAL A 36 5.23 -29.23 5.89
CA VAL A 36 6.23 -30.22 5.43
C VAL A 36 6.09 -30.51 3.94
N ALA A 37 4.87 -30.69 3.43
CA ALA A 37 4.62 -30.89 2.00
C ALA A 37 5.08 -29.67 1.19
N TYR A 38 4.76 -28.46 1.63
CA TYR A 38 5.20 -27.21 1.00
C TYR A 38 6.73 -27.09 0.97
N HIS A 39 7.41 -27.42 2.09
CA HIS A 39 8.87 -27.44 2.14
C HIS A 39 9.48 -28.51 1.22
N LYS A 40 8.86 -29.69 1.12
CA LYS A 40 9.30 -30.76 0.22
C LYS A 40 9.12 -30.38 -1.26
N GLU A 41 8.01 -29.77 -1.63
CA GLU A 41 7.72 -29.27 -2.98
C GLU A 41 8.75 -28.20 -3.38
N ARG A 42 9.05 -27.28 -2.45
CA ARG A 42 10.08 -26.24 -2.63
C ARG A 42 11.48 -26.83 -2.81
N ALA A 43 11.82 -27.89 -2.06
CA ALA A 43 13.11 -28.57 -2.19
C ALA A 43 13.21 -29.33 -3.52
N ASN A 44 12.14 -29.99 -3.96
CA ASN A 44 12.11 -30.75 -5.21
C ASN A 44 12.25 -29.83 -6.44
N ASN A 45 11.72 -28.61 -6.37
CA ASN A 45 11.88 -27.58 -7.39
C ASN A 45 13.30 -26.98 -7.45
N GLN A 46 14.18 -27.28 -6.50
CA GLN A 46 15.55 -26.76 -6.44
C GLN A 46 16.65 -27.77 -6.81
N SER A 47 16.34 -29.03 -7.10
CA SER A 47 17.35 -30.06 -7.34
C SER A 47 17.31 -30.66 -8.76
N LYS A 48 18.13 -30.09 -9.67
CA LYS A 48 18.68 -30.80 -10.83
C LYS A 48 20.21 -30.61 -10.85
N PRO A 49 21.02 -31.60 -10.44
CA PRO A 49 22.46 -31.43 -10.26
C PRO A 49 23.29 -31.92 -11.45
N GLY A 50 24.39 -31.22 -11.74
CA GLY A 50 25.57 -31.72 -12.43
C GLY A 50 26.71 -31.89 -11.42
N ASN A 51 27.36 -33.07 -11.46
CA ASN A 51 28.25 -33.67 -10.45
C ASN A 51 29.64 -33.02 -10.26
N GLY A 52 30.20 -33.20 -9.05
CA GLY A 52 31.66 -33.19 -8.78
C GLY A 52 32.06 -32.89 -7.33
N ALA A 53 32.48 -33.92 -6.57
CA ALA A 53 32.87 -33.98 -5.14
C ALA A 53 34.08 -33.09 -4.74
N SER A 54 34.35 -32.70 -3.48
CA SER A 54 34.54 -33.51 -2.25
C SER A 54 34.41 -32.63 -0.98
N GLY A 55 34.02 -33.24 0.15
CA GLY A 55 33.40 -32.57 1.28
C GLY A 55 34.31 -32.02 2.39
N THR A 56 33.71 -31.17 3.24
CA THR A 56 33.86 -31.13 4.70
C THR A 56 32.66 -30.37 5.25
N SER A 57 31.98 -30.95 6.23
CA SER A 57 30.75 -30.45 6.85
C SER A 57 31.00 -29.24 7.74
N SER A 58 30.60 -28.06 7.26
CA SER A 58 30.21 -26.92 8.07
C SER A 58 28.90 -26.41 7.50
N THR A 59 27.84 -26.35 8.31
CA THR A 59 26.53 -25.79 7.93
C THR A 59 26.69 -24.30 7.63
N SER A 60 27.09 -23.96 6.41
CA SER A 60 27.11 -22.59 5.90
C SER A 60 25.69 -22.19 5.56
N ALA A 61 25.22 -21.09 6.14
CA ALA A 61 24.04 -20.38 5.63
C ALA A 61 24.15 -20.24 4.09
N PRO A 62 23.05 -20.38 3.33
CA PRO A 62 23.09 -20.20 1.89
C PRO A 62 23.72 -18.84 1.57
N PRO A 63 24.61 -18.73 0.56
CA PRO A 63 25.21 -17.47 0.22
C PRO A 63 24.09 -16.52 -0.21
N THR A 64 23.74 -15.59 0.67
CA THR A 64 22.93 -14.44 0.29
C THR A 64 23.89 -13.52 -0.44
N THR A 65 24.04 -13.72 -1.74
CA THR A 65 24.81 -12.78 -2.57
C THR A 65 24.26 -11.38 -2.30
N PRO A 66 25.07 -10.42 -1.81
CA PRO A 66 24.59 -9.08 -1.54
C PRO A 66 23.98 -8.50 -2.81
N PHE A 67 22.74 -8.05 -2.74
CA PHE A 67 22.13 -7.41 -3.89
C PHE A 67 22.89 -6.12 -4.20
N THR A 68 23.49 -6.07 -5.39
CA THR A 68 24.17 -4.88 -5.89
C THR A 68 23.20 -4.15 -6.82
N PRO A 69 22.73 -2.93 -6.48
CA PRO A 69 21.86 -2.14 -7.35
C PRO A 69 22.51 -1.86 -8.70
N LYS A 70 21.78 -2.07 -9.81
CA LYS A 70 22.31 -1.87 -11.17
C LYS A 70 21.57 -0.79 -11.94
N VAL A 71 20.28 -0.62 -11.67
CA VAL A 71 19.41 0.34 -12.37
C VAL A 71 18.80 1.33 -11.39
N PRO A 72 18.32 2.51 -11.85
CA PRO A 72 17.89 3.59 -10.94
C PRO A 72 16.84 3.18 -9.91
N TRP A 73 15.93 2.27 -10.26
CA TRP A 73 14.88 1.77 -9.36
C TRP A 73 15.31 0.63 -8.41
N ASP A 74 16.56 0.18 -8.47
CA ASP A 74 17.14 -0.77 -7.51
C ASP A 74 17.65 -0.07 -6.23
N TYR A 75 17.84 1.24 -6.29
CA TYR A 75 18.26 2.05 -5.14
C TYR A 75 17.05 2.43 -4.30
N TYR A 76 17.16 2.36 -2.97
CA TYR A 76 16.06 2.73 -2.05
C TYR A 76 15.79 4.25 -1.96
N ARG A 77 16.64 5.07 -2.57
CA ARG A 77 16.46 6.52 -2.61
C ARG A 77 16.14 6.95 -4.02
N LEU A 78 15.10 7.76 -4.14
CA LEU A 78 14.61 8.33 -5.37
C LEU A 78 15.71 9.18 -6.04
N PRO A 79 15.82 9.11 -7.38
CA PRO A 79 16.65 10.04 -8.11
C PRO A 79 16.20 11.49 -7.87
N LYS A 80 17.16 12.39 -7.67
CA LYS A 80 16.90 13.82 -7.42
C LYS A 80 16.56 14.62 -8.70
N GLY A 81 16.34 13.93 -9.82
CA GLY A 81 16.08 14.55 -11.12
C GLY A 81 14.68 15.14 -11.25
N LEU A 82 13.73 14.69 -10.43
CA LEU A 82 12.36 15.17 -10.40
C LEU A 82 12.05 15.73 -9.02
N LYS A 83 11.37 16.88 -8.96
CA LYS A 83 10.98 17.55 -7.72
C LYS A 83 9.47 17.78 -7.73
N PRO A 84 8.71 17.22 -6.78
CA PRO A 84 7.27 17.50 -6.70
C PRO A 84 7.04 18.95 -6.27
N GLU A 85 5.96 19.54 -6.77
CA GLU A 85 5.53 20.89 -6.42
C GLU A 85 4.14 20.85 -5.77
N SER A 86 3.22 20.04 -6.30
CA SER A 86 1.90 19.86 -5.70
C SER A 86 1.26 18.52 -6.03
N TYR A 87 0.29 18.15 -5.20
CA TYR A 87 -0.56 16.98 -5.34
C TYR A 87 -2.03 17.39 -5.31
N ASN A 88 -2.81 16.85 -6.23
CA ASN A 88 -4.26 16.76 -6.11
C ASN A 88 -4.62 15.30 -5.90
N VAL A 89 -5.11 14.95 -4.72
CA VAL A 89 -5.46 13.58 -4.33
C VAL A 89 -6.94 13.53 -4.01
N THR A 90 -7.66 12.59 -4.60
CA THR A 90 -9.03 12.27 -4.21
C THR A 90 -9.05 10.84 -3.70
N LEU A 91 -9.57 10.63 -2.48
CA LEU A 91 -9.76 9.30 -1.90
C LEU A 91 -11.23 9.09 -1.55
N TRP A 92 -11.73 7.89 -1.82
CA TRP A 92 -13.07 7.47 -1.45
C TRP A 92 -13.02 6.14 -0.68
N PRO A 93 -12.86 6.18 0.65
CA PRO A 93 -12.96 5.00 1.49
C PRO A 93 -14.37 4.43 1.52
N ARG A 94 -14.51 3.10 1.51
CA ARG A 94 -15.75 2.39 1.82
C ARG A 94 -15.68 1.87 3.25
N LEU A 95 -16.58 2.37 4.09
CA LEU A 95 -16.70 1.92 5.49
C LEU A 95 -17.61 0.68 5.64
N LYS A 96 -17.86 -0.01 4.53
CA LYS A 96 -18.58 -1.28 4.45
C LYS A 96 -17.73 -2.25 3.60
N PRO A 97 -17.70 -3.54 3.95
CA PRO A 97 -16.94 -4.51 3.18
C PRO A 97 -17.56 -4.71 1.79
N ASN A 98 -16.71 -5.04 0.81
CA ASN A 98 -17.14 -5.49 -0.51
C ASN A 98 -17.63 -6.95 -0.47
N SER A 99 -17.90 -7.53 -1.64
CA SER A 99 -18.34 -8.94 -1.77
C SER A 99 -17.37 -9.96 -1.20
N ASP A 100 -16.08 -9.62 -1.12
CA ASP A 100 -15.01 -10.50 -0.64
C ASP A 100 -14.74 -10.31 0.87
N GLY A 101 -15.53 -9.45 1.53
CA GLY A 101 -15.34 -9.12 2.94
C GLY A 101 -14.26 -8.07 3.21
N LEU A 102 -13.69 -7.46 2.16
CA LEU A 102 -12.60 -6.49 2.26
C LEU A 102 -13.12 -5.06 2.33
N TYR A 103 -12.48 -4.24 3.16
CA TYR A 103 -12.70 -2.80 3.17
C TYR A 103 -11.71 -2.17 2.20
N ILE A 104 -12.21 -1.34 1.27
CA ILE A 104 -11.40 -0.78 0.20
C ILE A 104 -11.53 0.73 0.14
N PHE A 105 -10.58 1.36 -0.52
CA PHE A 105 -10.71 2.72 -1.00
C PHE A 105 -10.32 2.78 -2.48
N THR A 106 -10.99 3.65 -3.23
CA THR A 106 -10.54 4.06 -4.56
C THR A 106 -9.94 5.45 -4.48
N GLY A 107 -8.99 5.73 -5.35
CA GLY A 107 -8.36 7.03 -5.39
C GLY A 107 -7.84 7.40 -6.77
N ASN A 108 -7.70 8.70 -6.95
CA ASN A 108 -6.88 9.26 -8.01
C ASN A 108 -5.90 10.26 -7.41
N SER A 109 -4.72 10.34 -8.03
CA SER A 109 -3.73 11.34 -7.67
C SER A 109 -3.08 11.90 -8.91
N THR A 110 -2.97 13.23 -8.94
CA THR A 110 -2.13 13.94 -9.90
C THR A 110 -1.03 14.65 -9.14
N VAL A 111 0.22 14.26 -9.41
CA VAL A 111 1.40 15.00 -8.94
C VAL A 111 1.89 15.93 -10.04
N VAL A 112 1.99 17.21 -9.72
CA VAL A 112 2.72 18.19 -10.51
C VAL A 112 4.16 18.22 -10.03
N PHE A 113 5.10 18.07 -10.94
CA PHE A 113 6.53 18.07 -10.63
C PHE A 113 7.34 18.84 -11.67
N ARG A 114 8.48 19.37 -11.23
CA ARG A 114 9.48 19.99 -12.07
C ARG A 114 10.56 18.97 -12.42
N CYS A 115 10.91 18.89 -13.70
CA CYS A 115 12.08 18.15 -14.15
C CYS A 115 13.33 19.02 -13.92
N LEU A 116 14.25 18.57 -13.08
CA LEU A 116 15.50 19.28 -12.78
C LEU A 116 16.66 18.83 -13.67
N LYS A 117 16.58 17.62 -14.21
CA LYS A 117 17.57 17.03 -15.10
C LYS A 117 16.87 16.17 -16.14
N ASP A 118 17.27 16.32 -17.40
CA ASP A 118 16.73 15.52 -18.50
C ASP A 118 16.74 14.02 -18.17
N THR A 119 15.55 13.42 -18.22
CA THR A 119 15.36 12.01 -17.87
C THR A 119 14.14 11.43 -18.56
N ASP A 120 14.21 10.17 -18.93
CA ASP A 120 13.15 9.35 -19.50
C ASP A 120 12.48 8.44 -18.45
N LEU A 121 12.77 8.65 -17.16
CA LEU A 121 12.24 7.84 -16.07
C LEU A 121 11.53 8.72 -15.04
N ILE A 122 10.32 8.32 -14.70
CA ILE A 122 9.59 8.81 -13.53
C ILE A 122 9.51 7.64 -12.54
N ILE A 123 10.05 7.85 -11.34
CA ILE A 123 10.04 6.85 -10.27
C ILE A 123 9.38 7.51 -9.07
N ILE A 124 8.30 6.90 -8.57
CA ILE A 124 7.59 7.33 -7.36
C ILE A 124 7.31 6.12 -6.48
N HIS A 125 7.16 6.32 -5.17
CA HIS A 125 6.78 5.26 -4.26
C HIS A 125 5.30 4.88 -4.43
N ALA A 126 5.02 3.58 -4.42
CA ALA A 126 3.68 3.00 -4.40
C ALA A 126 3.77 1.59 -3.81
N ASN A 127 2.93 1.29 -2.82
CA ASN A 127 2.90 -0.01 -2.16
C ASN A 127 1.47 -0.46 -1.90
N LYS A 128 1.17 -1.75 -2.11
CA LYS A 128 -0.17 -2.33 -1.87
C LYS A 128 -1.32 -1.60 -2.58
N LEU A 129 -1.04 -1.00 -3.74
CA LEU A 129 -2.03 -0.32 -4.58
C LEU A 129 -2.24 -1.13 -5.88
N ASN A 130 -3.49 -1.36 -6.23
CA ASN A 130 -3.89 -1.92 -7.52
C ASN A 130 -4.27 -0.78 -8.47
N PHE A 131 -3.56 -0.62 -9.59
CA PHE A 131 -3.72 0.51 -10.50
C PHE A 131 -4.70 0.21 -11.63
N THR A 132 -5.52 1.20 -11.96
CA THR A 132 -6.22 1.24 -13.25
C THR A 132 -5.20 1.50 -14.35
N THR A 133 -5.23 0.68 -15.40
CA THR A 133 -4.32 0.84 -16.55
C THR A 133 -4.99 1.61 -17.69
N PHE A 134 -4.24 2.52 -18.32
CA PHE A 134 -4.62 3.26 -19.52
C PHE A 134 -3.72 2.82 -20.67
N GLU A 135 -4.28 2.13 -21.68
CA GLU A 135 -3.48 1.59 -22.80
C GLU A 135 -2.30 0.70 -22.32
N GLY A 136 -2.52 -0.07 -21.24
CA GLY A 136 -1.49 -0.92 -20.62
C GLY A 136 -0.51 -0.19 -19.69
N MET A 137 -0.69 1.11 -19.46
CA MET A 137 0.17 1.93 -18.59
C MET A 137 -0.52 2.27 -17.25
N HIS A 138 0.23 2.24 -16.15
CA HIS A 138 -0.28 2.53 -14.80
C HIS A 138 -0.55 4.02 -14.54
N ALA A 139 -0.22 4.89 -15.50
CA ALA A 139 -0.30 6.34 -15.35
C ALA A 139 -0.54 7.04 -16.69
N LYS A 140 -1.01 8.28 -16.62
CA LYS A 140 -1.05 9.25 -17.73
C LYS A 140 -0.10 10.40 -17.42
N LEU A 141 0.58 10.91 -18.45
CA LEU A 141 1.46 12.06 -18.33
C LEU A 141 0.89 13.23 -19.14
N SER A 142 0.95 14.43 -18.59
CA SER A 142 0.65 15.67 -19.30
C SER A 142 1.67 16.75 -18.96
N SER A 143 1.71 17.80 -19.79
CA SER A 143 2.50 19.01 -19.53
C SER A 143 1.58 20.09 -18.96
N LEU A 144 2.12 20.95 -18.09
CA LEU A 144 1.39 22.13 -17.59
C LEU A 144 1.52 23.34 -18.53
N HIS A 145 2.44 23.28 -19.48
CA HIS A 145 2.71 24.32 -20.48
C HIS A 145 2.72 23.69 -21.89
N GLU A 146 3.06 24.47 -22.91
CA GLU A 146 3.15 24.00 -24.31
C GLU A 146 4.37 23.09 -24.60
N GLU A 147 5.03 22.56 -23.56
CA GLU A 147 6.11 21.60 -23.73
C GLU A 147 5.59 20.26 -24.27
N ALA A 148 6.35 19.65 -25.18
CA ALA A 148 6.03 18.34 -25.71
C ALA A 148 6.02 17.29 -24.58
N VAL A 149 4.98 16.46 -24.55
CA VAL A 149 4.83 15.38 -23.58
C VAL A 149 5.41 14.09 -24.20
N PRO A 150 6.47 13.49 -23.60
CA PRO A 150 6.95 12.21 -24.06
C PRO A 150 5.88 11.13 -23.95
N ALA A 151 5.76 10.32 -25.01
CA ALA A 151 4.92 9.13 -24.96
C ALA A 151 5.47 8.14 -23.91
N LEU A 152 4.55 7.44 -23.26
CA LEU A 152 4.86 6.42 -22.28
C LEU A 152 5.31 5.14 -23.01
N GLN A 153 6.44 4.55 -22.59
CA GLN A 153 6.99 3.32 -23.19
C GLN A 153 6.59 2.08 -22.39
N LYS A 154 6.81 2.10 -21.07
CA LYS A 154 6.50 0.97 -20.18
C LYS A 154 6.30 1.46 -18.74
N SER A 155 5.46 0.77 -17.98
CA SER A 155 5.33 1.00 -16.54
C SER A 155 5.23 -0.32 -15.78
N TRP A 156 5.80 -0.36 -14.59
CA TRP A 156 5.80 -1.55 -13.74
C TRP A 156 6.02 -1.19 -12.28
N LEU A 157 5.59 -2.10 -11.40
CA LEU A 157 5.86 -2.03 -9.97
C LEU A 157 7.14 -2.79 -9.65
N THR A 158 7.93 -2.26 -8.72
CA THR A 158 9.08 -2.94 -8.14
C THR A 158 8.81 -3.14 -6.65
N ALA A 159 8.49 -4.38 -6.29
CA ALA A 159 8.06 -4.73 -4.94
C ALA A 159 9.14 -4.49 -3.88
N ARG A 160 10.43 -4.61 -4.25
CA ARG A 160 11.54 -4.46 -3.30
C ARG A 160 11.71 -3.02 -2.82
N THR A 161 11.72 -2.08 -3.75
CA THR A 161 11.90 -0.65 -3.45
C THR A 161 10.57 0.08 -3.33
N GLU A 162 9.46 -0.63 -3.52
CA GLU A 162 8.10 -0.11 -3.45
C GLU A 162 7.90 1.05 -4.40
N TYR A 163 8.37 0.90 -5.64
CA TYR A 163 8.27 1.92 -6.67
C TYR A 163 7.23 1.55 -7.73
N LEU A 164 6.53 2.57 -8.20
CA LEU A 164 6.03 2.61 -9.57
C LEU A 164 7.10 3.27 -10.44
N VAL A 165 7.54 2.56 -11.48
CA VAL A 165 8.45 3.07 -12.51
C VAL A 165 7.66 3.30 -13.78
N VAL A 166 7.83 4.48 -14.37
CA VAL A 166 7.27 4.87 -15.67
C VAL A 166 8.43 5.28 -16.57
N GLN A 167 8.65 4.48 -17.61
CA GLN A 167 9.64 4.73 -18.65
C GLN A 167 8.99 5.42 -19.84
N LEU A 168 9.66 6.42 -20.38
CA LEU A 168 9.21 7.29 -21.47
C LEU A 168 10.00 6.99 -22.74
N GLN A 169 9.40 7.25 -23.90
CA GLN A 169 10.05 7.08 -25.21
C GLN A 169 11.09 8.17 -25.50
N SER A 170 10.95 9.33 -24.86
CA SER A 170 11.90 10.44 -24.94
C SER A 170 12.03 11.11 -23.57
N LYS A 171 13.07 11.94 -23.41
CA LYS A 171 13.37 12.58 -22.14
C LYS A 171 12.39 13.72 -21.85
N LEU A 172 11.97 13.81 -20.60
CA LEU A 172 11.50 15.04 -20.00
C LEU A 172 12.60 16.09 -20.08
N LYS A 173 12.22 17.34 -20.31
CA LYS A 173 13.14 18.46 -20.46
C LYS A 173 13.38 19.15 -19.11
N ALA A 174 14.64 19.40 -18.77
CA ALA A 174 14.99 20.15 -17.58
C ALA A 174 14.35 21.55 -17.60
N GLY A 175 13.88 22.00 -16.45
CA GLY A 175 13.14 23.25 -16.27
C GLY A 175 11.64 23.14 -16.48
N ALA A 176 11.17 22.18 -17.29
CA ALA A 176 9.75 21.99 -17.60
C ALA A 176 8.96 21.38 -16.42
N MET A 177 7.64 21.59 -16.45
CA MET A 177 6.70 21.08 -15.45
C MET A 177 5.69 20.13 -16.08
N TYR A 178 5.54 18.97 -15.44
CA TYR A 178 4.68 17.89 -15.90
C TYR A 178 3.72 17.47 -14.80
N ALA A 179 2.62 16.82 -15.19
CA ALA A 179 1.65 16.21 -14.31
C ALA A 179 1.58 14.71 -14.59
N LEU A 180 1.82 13.90 -13.56
CA LEU A 180 1.61 12.45 -13.61
C LEU A 180 0.30 12.13 -12.89
N HIS A 181 -0.63 11.54 -13.61
CA HIS A 181 -1.94 11.12 -13.12
C HIS A 181 -2.01 9.61 -12.98
N THR A 182 -2.52 9.13 -11.85
CA THR A 182 -2.73 7.72 -11.55
C THR A 182 -4.11 7.50 -10.94
N GLU A 183 -4.74 6.37 -11.28
CA GLU A 183 -5.96 5.88 -10.64
C GLU A 183 -5.67 4.52 -10.01
N PHE A 184 -6.16 4.30 -8.79
CA PHE A 184 -5.82 3.12 -8.01
C PHE A 184 -6.92 2.74 -7.02
N MET A 185 -6.83 1.50 -6.54
CA MET A 185 -7.59 0.94 -5.45
C MET A 185 -6.61 0.39 -4.41
N GLY A 186 -6.89 0.61 -3.14
CA GLY A 186 -6.17 0.02 -2.02
C GLY A 186 -7.12 -0.61 -1.01
N GLU A 187 -6.56 -1.41 -0.11
CA GLU A 187 -7.29 -2.00 1.01
C GLU A 187 -7.15 -1.12 2.25
N LEU A 188 -8.25 -0.87 2.96
CA LEU A 188 -8.23 -0.36 4.32
C LEU A 188 -7.93 -1.52 5.28
N ALA A 189 -6.69 -1.98 5.28
CA ALA A 189 -6.27 -3.14 6.06
C ALA A 189 -6.39 -2.89 7.58
N ASP A 190 -6.41 -3.96 8.38
CA ASP A 190 -6.41 -3.94 9.85
C ASP A 190 -5.04 -3.55 10.47
N GLY A 191 -4.28 -2.72 9.78
CA GLY A 191 -2.99 -2.20 10.23
C GLY A 191 -3.13 -0.92 11.06
N LEU A 192 -1.99 -0.36 11.46
CA LEU A 192 -1.90 0.97 12.10
C LEU A 192 -1.03 1.92 11.25
N GLU A 193 -0.96 1.66 9.95
CA GLU A 193 -0.03 2.26 9.01
C GLU A 193 -0.74 2.57 7.69
N GLY A 194 -0.34 3.65 7.02
CA GLY A 194 -0.91 4.03 5.73
C GLY A 194 -2.32 4.58 5.88
N PHE A 195 -3.23 4.21 4.97
CA PHE A 195 -4.65 4.50 5.06
C PHE A 195 -5.40 3.23 5.45
N TYR A 196 -5.85 3.15 6.70
CA TYR A 196 -6.30 1.92 7.35
C TYR A 196 -7.66 2.10 8.00
N ARG A 197 -8.31 1.00 8.36
CA ARG A 197 -9.57 1.04 9.14
C ARG A 197 -9.30 0.79 10.62
N SER A 198 -10.07 1.46 11.46
CA SER A 198 -10.18 1.16 12.89
C SER A 198 -11.64 0.94 13.26
N GLU A 199 -11.86 0.24 14.36
CA GLU A 199 -13.18 -0.04 14.90
C GLU A 199 -13.36 0.66 16.25
N TYR A 200 -14.55 1.20 16.51
CA TYR A 200 -14.90 1.77 17.81
C TYR A 200 -16.34 1.42 18.18
N LEU A 201 -16.69 1.58 19.46
CA LEU A 201 -18.06 1.37 19.95
C LEU A 201 -18.73 2.72 20.17
N GLU A 202 -19.93 2.87 19.63
CA GLU A 202 -20.81 4.00 19.93
C GLU A 202 -22.18 3.44 20.34
N ASN A 203 -22.63 3.76 21.55
CA ASN A 203 -23.89 3.24 22.11
C ASN A 203 -23.99 1.70 22.07
N GLY A 204 -22.86 1.00 22.25
CA GLY A 204 -22.78 -0.46 22.19
C GLY A 204 -22.77 -1.05 20.76
N LEU A 205 -22.84 -0.23 19.72
CA LEU A 205 -22.75 -0.65 18.32
C LEU A 205 -21.32 -0.44 17.80
N LYS A 206 -20.78 -1.47 17.14
CA LYS A 206 -19.49 -1.39 16.46
C LYS A 206 -19.61 -0.51 15.21
N LYS A 207 -18.76 0.49 15.11
CA LYS A 207 -18.61 1.40 13.97
C LYS A 207 -17.20 1.30 13.40
N ILE A 208 -17.10 1.57 12.10
CA ILE A 208 -15.84 1.59 11.36
C ILE A 208 -15.46 3.04 11.08
N VAL A 209 -14.17 3.35 11.18
CA VAL A 209 -13.59 4.63 10.78
C VAL A 209 -12.38 4.38 9.89
N ALA A 210 -12.20 5.17 8.84
CA ALA A 210 -10.96 5.20 8.08
C ALA A 210 -10.04 6.28 8.67
N THR A 211 -8.78 5.94 8.89
CA THR A 211 -7.78 6.80 9.52
C THR A 211 -6.44 6.66 8.81
N SER A 212 -5.53 7.60 9.04
CA SER A 212 -4.23 7.62 8.37
C SER A 212 -3.06 7.75 9.35
N GLN A 213 -2.02 6.94 9.15
CA GLN A 213 -0.73 7.03 9.82
C GLN A 213 0.37 6.84 8.78
N MET A 214 0.80 7.94 8.15
CA MET A 214 1.68 7.88 6.99
C MET A 214 3.18 7.90 7.33
N GLN A 215 3.55 8.27 8.56
CA GLN A 215 4.95 8.30 8.97
C GLN A 215 5.46 6.89 9.34
N PRO A 216 6.73 6.56 9.02
CA PRO A 216 7.68 7.39 8.26
C PRO A 216 7.54 7.28 6.74
N THR A 217 7.09 6.13 6.22
CA THR A 217 7.12 5.79 4.78
C THR A 217 5.84 5.09 4.31
N TYR A 218 4.70 5.38 4.92
CA TYR A 218 3.43 4.72 4.62
C TYR A 218 2.48 5.57 3.78
N ALA A 219 2.86 6.81 3.42
CA ALA A 219 2.09 7.62 2.47
C ALA A 219 1.88 6.89 1.13
N ARG A 220 2.92 6.16 0.69
CA ARG A 220 2.92 5.31 -0.51
C ARG A 220 1.87 4.18 -0.53
N GLN A 221 1.29 3.84 0.63
CA GLN A 221 0.21 2.86 0.74
C GLN A 221 -1.18 3.49 0.54
N ALA A 222 -1.29 4.80 0.63
CA ALA A 222 -2.54 5.53 0.42
C ALA A 222 -2.64 6.10 -1.00
N PHE A 223 -1.53 6.59 -1.55
CA PHE A 223 -1.46 7.05 -2.92
C PHE A 223 -0.01 7.06 -3.43
N PRO A 224 0.21 6.95 -4.76
CA PRO A 224 1.55 7.01 -5.35
C PRO A 224 2.20 8.39 -5.17
N CYS A 225 3.39 8.47 -4.59
CA CYS A 225 4.03 9.75 -4.28
C CYS A 225 5.56 9.71 -4.15
N PHE A 226 6.19 10.89 -4.14
CA PHE A 226 7.60 11.08 -3.82
C PHE A 226 7.76 11.02 -2.28
N ASP A 227 7.57 9.83 -1.72
CA ASP A 227 7.56 9.56 -0.27
C ASP A 227 8.97 9.60 0.36
N GLU A 228 9.64 10.75 0.28
CA GLU A 228 10.88 11.05 0.98
C GLU A 228 10.86 12.41 1.70
N PRO A 229 11.43 12.49 2.92
CA PRO A 229 11.68 13.71 3.69
C PRO A 229 11.94 15.02 2.92
N ALA A 230 12.87 14.91 1.97
CA ALA A 230 13.42 16.07 1.28
C ALA A 230 12.53 16.54 0.13
N MET A 231 11.51 15.78 -0.26
CA MET A 231 10.67 15.99 -1.44
C MET A 231 9.33 16.61 -1.06
N LYS A 232 9.38 17.82 -0.48
CA LYS A 232 8.20 18.57 -0.04
C LYS A 232 7.35 19.06 -1.23
N ALA A 233 6.03 19.06 -1.03
CA ALA A 233 5.04 19.55 -1.98
C ALA A 233 3.79 20.06 -1.26
N ILE A 234 2.94 20.78 -1.98
CA ILE A 234 1.62 21.22 -1.49
C ILE A 234 0.59 20.11 -1.75
N PHE A 235 -0.20 19.73 -0.74
CA PHE A 235 -1.22 18.70 -0.87
C PHE A 235 -2.63 19.28 -0.83
N ASN A 236 -3.38 19.07 -1.90
CA ASN A 236 -4.82 19.27 -1.97
C ASN A 236 -5.49 17.91 -1.91
N ILE A 237 -6.18 17.63 -0.80
CA ILE A 237 -6.80 16.31 -0.58
C ILE A 237 -8.32 16.49 -0.53
N THR A 238 -9.00 15.68 -1.31
CA THR A 238 -10.46 15.54 -1.33
C THR A 238 -10.82 14.18 -0.78
N ILE A 239 -11.67 14.14 0.25
CA ILE A 239 -12.23 12.90 0.78
C ILE A 239 -13.70 12.83 0.39
N ILE A 240 -14.06 11.75 -0.29
CA ILE A 240 -15.46 11.41 -0.59
C ILE A 240 -15.93 10.45 0.51
N HIS A 241 -17.11 10.71 1.08
CA HIS A 241 -17.64 9.93 2.19
C HIS A 241 -19.17 9.88 2.14
N ASP A 242 -19.77 8.95 2.88
CA ASP A 242 -21.22 8.78 2.91
C ASP A 242 -21.90 9.94 3.68
N PRO A 243 -23.17 10.29 3.37
CA PRO A 243 -23.87 11.43 3.96
C PRO A 243 -23.96 11.45 5.50
N ASP A 244 -23.92 10.29 6.14
CA ASP A 244 -24.01 10.09 7.59
C ASP A 244 -22.64 10.05 8.28
N THR A 245 -21.58 10.42 7.56
CA THR A 245 -20.20 10.47 8.04
C THR A 245 -19.62 11.86 7.87
N VAL A 246 -18.47 12.13 8.51
CA VAL A 246 -17.74 13.38 8.40
C VAL A 246 -16.28 13.10 8.07
N ALA A 247 -15.65 13.95 7.26
CA ALA A 247 -14.21 13.91 7.03
C ALA A 247 -13.50 14.94 7.94
N LEU A 248 -12.46 14.50 8.64
CA LEU A 248 -11.67 15.37 9.51
C LEU A 248 -10.24 15.49 8.98
N SER A 249 -9.70 16.71 9.08
CA SER A 249 -8.34 17.04 8.67
C SER A 249 -7.73 18.05 9.63
N ASN A 250 -6.40 18.17 9.59
CA ASN A 250 -5.63 19.12 10.39
C ASN A 250 -5.82 20.60 9.99
N VAL A 251 -6.58 20.89 8.92
CA VAL A 251 -6.81 22.25 8.40
C VAL A 251 -8.30 22.47 8.11
N ALA A 252 -8.71 23.75 8.12
CA ALA A 252 -10.06 24.19 7.80
C ALA A 252 -10.60 23.53 6.52
N SER A 253 -11.76 22.90 6.64
CA SER A 253 -12.48 22.27 5.55
C SER A 253 -13.19 23.32 4.68
N HIS A 254 -13.07 23.17 3.37
CA HIS A 254 -13.94 23.85 2.41
C HIS A 254 -14.89 22.79 1.84
N PHE A 255 -16.16 22.87 2.23
CA PHE A 255 -17.21 22.02 1.67
C PHE A 255 -17.44 22.39 0.21
N LEU A 256 -17.23 21.43 -0.71
CA LEU A 256 -17.58 21.64 -2.12
C LEU A 256 -19.06 21.31 -2.37
N ASN A 257 -19.59 20.30 -1.65
CA ASN A 257 -21.00 19.87 -1.59
C ASN A 257 -21.18 18.93 -0.38
N ASN A 258 -22.43 18.58 -0.01
CA ASN A 258 -22.76 17.78 1.20
C ASN A 258 -22.06 16.41 1.35
N HIS A 259 -21.36 15.92 0.32
CA HIS A 259 -20.72 14.58 0.29
C HIS A 259 -19.28 14.60 -0.22
N VAL A 260 -18.74 15.81 -0.44
CA VAL A 260 -17.38 16.02 -0.94
C VAL A 260 -16.74 17.14 -0.14
N GLU A 261 -15.81 16.76 0.73
CA GLU A 261 -15.01 17.69 1.50
C GLU A 261 -13.63 17.87 0.85
N ARG A 262 -13.28 19.14 0.58
CA ARG A 262 -11.96 19.51 0.08
C ARG A 262 -11.19 20.20 1.20
N HIS A 263 -10.02 19.66 1.51
CA HIS A 263 -9.11 20.29 2.47
C HIS A 263 -7.95 20.90 1.70
N ILE A 264 -7.85 22.23 1.78
CA ILE A 264 -6.79 23.02 1.15
C ILE A 264 -5.67 23.11 2.19
N TRP A 265 -4.54 22.46 1.88
CA TRP A 265 -3.39 22.21 2.75
C TRP A 265 -3.61 21.12 3.79
N TRP A 266 -3.06 19.94 3.52
CA TRP A 266 -2.59 19.09 4.60
C TRP A 266 -1.13 19.43 4.90
N SER A 267 -0.81 19.76 6.16
CA SER A 267 0.60 19.80 6.61
C SER A 267 1.09 18.37 6.83
N TRP A 268 1.39 17.68 5.73
CA TRP A 268 2.31 16.56 5.76
C TRP A 268 3.70 17.14 5.50
N LYS A 269 4.47 17.37 6.56
CA LYS A 269 5.91 17.15 6.40
C LYS A 269 6.04 15.64 6.21
N ILE A 270 6.14 15.20 4.96
CA ILE A 270 6.94 14.00 4.68
C ILE A 270 8.30 14.38 5.28
N CYS A 271 8.56 13.83 6.47
CA CYS A 271 9.56 14.35 7.39
C CYS A 271 10.93 14.16 6.82
#